data_AF-A0A6P0DSP3-F1
#
_entry.id   AF-A0A6P0DSP3-F1
#
_cell.length_a   1.000
_cell.length_b   1.000
_cell.length_c   1.000
_cell.angle_alpha   90.00
_cell.angle_beta   90.00
_cell.angle_gamma   90.00
#
_symmetry.space_group_name_H-M   'P 1'
#
loop_
_entity.id
_entity.type
_entity.pdbx_description
1 polymer ?
#
loop_
_entity_poly.entity_id
_entity_poly.type
_entity_poly.pdbx_seq_one_letter_code
_entity_poly.pdbx_strand_id
1 'polypeptide(L)'
;MVSGLAVRSHVQWPKTYRIIRSIYPPIDLFEDIADPRDWEALVAVEAKTNPRIRYEVGDLGKVPANRRVSGTGASYVVAPFVHCSTGRPGRFTDGSYGLY
;
A
#
# COMPACT_ATOMS: atom_id res chain seq x y z
N MET A 1 12.68 -33.06 5.97
CA MET A 1 13.25 -32.43 4.75
C MET A 1 12.17 -32.41 3.69
N VAL A 2 11.53 -31.26 3.45
CA VAL A 2 10.56 -31.12 2.36
C VAL A 2 11.30 -30.52 1.17
N SER A 3 11.86 -31.38 0.32
CA SER A 3 12.35 -31.02 -1.00
C SER A 3 11.28 -31.40 -2.01
N GLY A 4 10.53 -30.41 -2.48
CA GLY A 4 9.61 -30.56 -3.59
C GLY A 4 9.61 -29.26 -4.35
N LEU A 5 10.38 -29.19 -5.44
CA LEU A 5 10.35 -28.06 -6.36
C LEU A 5 8.89 -27.83 -6.79
N ALA A 6 8.41 -26.60 -6.64
CA ALA A 6 7.05 -26.25 -7.01
C ALA A 6 6.82 -26.57 -8.49
N VAL A 7 5.85 -27.45 -8.78
CA VAL A 7 5.50 -27.83 -10.15
C VAL A 7 4.82 -26.64 -10.83
N ARG A 8 5.43 -26.10 -11.88
CA ARG A 8 4.77 -25.09 -12.74
C ARG A 8 3.67 -25.79 -13.54
N SER A 9 2.43 -25.33 -13.38
CA SER A 9 1.33 -25.69 -14.27
C SER A 9 0.95 -24.51 -15.15
N HIS A 10 0.49 -24.82 -16.37
CA HIS A 10 -0.03 -23.81 -17.28
C HIS A 10 -1.53 -23.63 -16.98
N VAL A 11 -1.89 -22.46 -16.47
CA VAL A 11 -3.28 -22.16 -16.10
C VAL A 11 -3.90 -21.30 -17.19
N GLN A 12 -5.02 -21.74 -17.76
CA GLN A 12 -5.87 -20.90 -18.60
C GLN A 12 -7.04 -20.36 -17.79
N TRP A 13 -7.20 -19.04 -17.80
CA TRP A 13 -8.33 -18.36 -17.18
C TRP A 13 -9.30 -17.94 -18.30
N PRO A 14 -10.34 -18.73 -18.63
CA PRO A 14 -11.26 -18.43 -19.72
C PRO A 14 -12.07 -17.15 -19.49
N LYS A 15 -12.14 -16.67 -18.24
CA LYS A 15 -12.76 -15.40 -17.87
C LYS A 15 -12.04 -14.84 -16.64
N THR A 16 -11.68 -13.56 -16.71
CA THR A 16 -11.07 -12.83 -15.60
C THR A 16 -11.87 -11.57 -15.29
N TYR A 17 -12.01 -11.29 -14.00
CA TYR A 17 -12.70 -10.12 -13.51
C TYR A 17 -11.71 -9.26 -12.72
N ARG A 18 -11.67 -7.96 -13.01
CA ARG A 18 -10.99 -6.99 -12.16
C ARG A 18 -12.03 -6.37 -11.26
N ILE A 19 -11.94 -6.65 -9.96
CA ILE A 19 -12.76 -5.96 -8.97
C ILE A 19 -12.13 -4.58 -8.79
N ILE A 20 -12.88 -3.53 -9.12
CA ILE A 20 -12.49 -2.14 -8.88
C ILE A 20 -13.48 -1.60 -7.84
N ARG A 21 -12.96 -1.15 -6.70
CA ARG A 21 -13.77 -0.57 -5.64
C ARG A 21 -14.24 0.82 -6.10
N SER A 22 -15.55 1.05 -6.13
CA SER A 22 -16.17 2.30 -6.63
C SER A 22 -16.81 3.15 -5.53
N ILE A 23 -16.38 3.00 -4.28
CA ILE A 23 -16.93 3.74 -3.13
C ILE A 23 -16.35 5.16 -3.11
N TYR A 24 -17.22 6.15 -2.86
CA TYR A 24 -16.86 7.55 -2.64
C TYR A 24 -17.30 8.01 -1.23
N PRO A 25 -16.46 8.71 -0.45
CA PRO A 25 -15.06 9.02 -0.75
C PRO A 25 -14.24 7.72 -0.87
N PRO A 26 -13.16 7.70 -1.68
CA PRO A 26 -12.31 6.52 -1.79
C PRO A 26 -11.77 6.19 -0.41
N ILE A 27 -12.29 5.10 0.17
CA ILE A 27 -11.74 4.50 1.37
C ILE A 27 -10.53 3.72 0.89
N ASP A 28 -9.34 4.12 1.32
CA ASP A 28 -8.11 3.42 0.97
C ASP A 28 -8.24 1.95 1.39
N LEU A 29 -7.70 1.01 0.62
CA LEU A 29 -7.86 -0.43 0.87
C LEU A 29 -7.44 -0.82 2.31
N PHE A 30 -6.57 -0.01 2.91
CA PHE A 30 -5.96 -0.17 4.23
C PHE A 30 -6.76 0.44 5.38
N GLU A 31 -7.83 1.19 5.09
CA GLU A 31 -8.65 1.85 6.11
C GLU A 31 -9.77 0.97 6.68
N ASP A 32 -10.12 -0.16 6.03
CA ASP A 32 -11.36 -0.91 6.38
C ASP A 32 -11.22 -2.45 6.48
N ILE A 33 -10.12 -3.05 5.98
CA ILE A 33 -10.12 -4.50 5.70
C ILE A 33 -8.98 -5.29 6.36
N ALA A 34 -7.95 -4.62 6.87
CA ALA A 34 -6.75 -5.31 7.33
C ALA A 34 -6.09 -4.64 8.53
N ASP A 35 -5.55 -5.48 9.41
CA ASP A 35 -4.72 -5.06 10.53
C ASP A 35 -3.43 -4.37 10.03
N PRO A 36 -2.96 -3.28 10.67
CA PRO A 36 -1.74 -2.56 10.28
C PRO A 36 -0.48 -3.42 10.14
N ARG A 37 -0.44 -4.59 10.80
CA ARG A 37 0.66 -5.55 10.70
C ARG A 37 0.74 -6.23 9.34
N ASP A 38 -0.37 -6.34 8.62
CA ASP A 38 -0.46 -7.06 7.34
C ASP A 38 -0.22 -6.14 6.12
N TRP A 39 -0.12 -4.82 6.33
CA TRP A 39 -0.06 -3.83 5.26
C TRP A 39 1.11 -4.01 4.30
N GLU A 40 2.30 -4.34 4.80
CA GLU A 40 3.47 -4.55 3.93
C GLU A 40 3.26 -5.71 2.95
N ALA A 41 2.64 -6.81 3.40
CA ALA A 41 2.35 -7.95 2.55
C ALA A 41 1.30 -7.60 1.49
N LEU A 42 0.24 -6.88 1.89
CA LEU A 42 -0.82 -6.44 0.99
C LEU A 42 -0.30 -5.46 -0.07
N VAL A 43 0.48 -4.45 0.34
CA VAL A 43 1.16 -3.51 -0.56
C VAL A 43 2.07 -4.24 -1.53
N ALA A 44 2.84 -5.23 -1.06
CA ALA A 44 3.74 -5.99 -1.92
C ALA A 44 3.00 -6.85 -2.96
N VAL A 45 1.83 -7.39 -2.62
CA VAL A 45 0.99 -8.15 -3.57
C VAL A 45 0.35 -7.21 -4.58
N GLU A 46 -0.20 -6.09 -4.15
CA GLU A 46 -0.89 -5.15 -5.04
C GLU A 46 0.07 -4.38 -5.95
N ALA A 47 1.26 -4.02 -5.45
CA ALA A 47 2.29 -3.37 -6.25
C ALA A 47 2.80 -4.24 -7.42
N LYS A 48 2.58 -5.57 -7.39
CA LYS A 48 2.91 -6.46 -8.52
C LYS A 48 1.96 -6.29 -9.70
N THR A 49 0.73 -5.82 -9.46
CA THR A 49 -0.33 -5.71 -10.47
C THR A 49 -0.74 -4.25 -10.73
N ASN A 50 -0.46 -3.35 -9.79
CA ASN A 50 -0.73 -1.92 -9.89
C ASN A 50 0.49 -1.09 -9.47
N PRO A 51 1.30 -0.60 -10.42
CA PRO A 51 2.49 0.20 -10.11
C PRO A 51 2.18 1.54 -9.42
N ARG A 52 0.91 2.01 -9.42
CA ARG A 52 0.50 3.26 -8.76
C ARG A 52 0.45 3.17 -7.24
N ILE A 53 0.36 1.96 -6.68
CA ILE A 53 0.23 1.73 -5.23
C ILE A 53 1.37 2.36 -4.42
N ARG A 54 2.59 2.37 -4.95
CA ARG A 54 3.71 3.03 -4.27
C ARG A 54 3.55 4.55 -4.15
N TYR A 55 2.86 5.18 -5.09
CA TYR A 55 2.58 6.62 -5.02
C TYR A 55 1.42 6.94 -4.08
N GLU A 56 0.46 6.02 -3.91
CA GLU A 56 -0.65 6.19 -2.98
C GLU A 56 -0.21 5.96 -1.53
N VAL A 57 0.44 4.82 -1.26
CA VAL A 57 0.77 4.40 0.11
C VAL A 57 2.05 5.05 0.65
N GLY A 58 2.99 5.41 -0.22
CA GLY A 58 4.29 5.91 0.19
C GLY A 58 5.17 4.82 0.81
N ASP A 59 6.10 5.22 1.67
CA ASP A 59 7.03 4.30 2.34
C ASP A 59 6.59 4.01 3.78
N LEU A 60 5.90 2.88 3.96
CA LEU A 60 5.46 2.39 5.29
C LEU A 60 6.63 2.12 6.24
N GLY A 61 7.85 1.89 5.74
CA GLY A 61 9.04 1.67 6.54
C GLY A 61 9.44 2.88 7.39
N LYS A 62 8.95 4.07 7.03
CA LYS A 62 9.18 5.32 7.80
C LYS A 62 8.33 5.41 9.06
N VAL A 63 7.28 4.59 9.20
CA VAL A 63 6.40 4.56 10.37
C VAL A 63 6.51 3.20 11.06
N PRO A 64 6.98 3.14 12.32
CA PRO A 64 7.01 1.91 13.10
C PRO A 64 5.64 1.23 13.13
N ALA A 65 5.59 -0.10 12.99
CA ALA A 65 4.33 -0.84 12.87
C ALA A 65 3.34 -0.57 14.02
N ASN A 66 3.84 -0.42 15.24
CA ASN A 66 3.02 -0.12 16.43
C ASN A 66 2.50 1.34 16.50
N ARG A 67 2.91 2.21 15.58
CA ARG A 67 2.48 3.62 15.45
C ARG A 67 1.57 3.83 14.24
N ARG A 68 1.34 2.79 13.43
CA ARG A 68 0.44 2.85 12.27
C ARG A 68 -1.02 2.86 12.77
N VAL A 69 -1.83 3.74 12.20
CA VAL A 69 -3.24 3.91 12.55
C VAL A 69 -4.08 3.42 11.37
N SER A 70 -5.15 2.67 11.62
CA SER A 70 -6.12 2.22 10.61
C SER A 70 -7.51 2.77 10.91
N GLY A 71 -8.43 2.65 9.96
CA GLY A 71 -9.78 3.20 10.05
C GLY A 71 -10.00 4.36 9.09
N THR A 72 -11.25 4.83 9.02
CA THR A 72 -11.65 5.93 8.15
C THR A 72 -10.82 7.19 8.38
N GLY A 73 -10.20 7.70 7.31
CA GLY A 73 -9.39 8.91 7.33
C GLY A 73 -7.97 8.74 7.87
N ALA A 74 -7.55 7.51 8.18
CA ALA A 74 -6.19 7.23 8.60
C ALA A 74 -5.15 7.59 7.52
N SER A 75 -5.49 7.52 6.22
CA SER A 75 -4.62 7.93 5.12
C SER A 75 -4.20 9.39 5.24
N TYR A 76 -5.09 10.29 5.66
CA TYR A 76 -4.75 11.70 5.90
C TYR A 76 -3.75 11.87 7.05
N VAL A 77 -3.86 11.04 8.09
CA VAL A 77 -2.98 11.10 9.28
C VAL A 77 -1.61 10.51 8.97
N VAL A 78 -1.56 9.41 8.20
CA VAL A 78 -0.33 8.65 7.95
C VAL A 78 0.48 9.24 6.80
N ALA A 79 -0.17 9.85 5.81
CA ALA A 79 0.47 10.38 4.60
C ALA A 79 1.69 11.30 4.85
N PRO A 80 1.66 12.27 5.79
CA PRO A 80 2.82 13.13 6.05
C PRO A 80 4.08 12.36 6.49
N PHE A 81 3.93 11.17 7.06
CA PHE A 81 5.06 10.39 7.56
C PHE A 81 5.63 9.43 6.52
N VAL A 82 4.78 8.90 5.63
CA VAL A 82 5.19 7.91 4.63
C VAL A 82 5.68 8.56 3.33
N HIS A 83 5.25 9.79 3.04
CA HIS A 83 5.60 10.54 1.83
C HIS A 83 6.73 11.56 2.00
N CYS A 84 7.32 11.71 3.19
CA CYS A 84 8.45 12.62 3.40
C CYS A 84 9.71 12.15 2.63
N SER A 85 10.46 13.07 2.02
CA SER A 85 11.70 12.74 1.31
C SER A 85 12.58 13.96 1.09
N THR A 86 13.72 14.02 1.77
CA THR A 86 14.73 15.08 1.56
C THR A 86 15.43 15.00 0.20
N GLY A 87 15.41 13.83 -0.45
CA GLY A 87 15.94 13.65 -1.81
C GLY A 87 15.01 14.17 -2.90
N ARG A 88 13.75 14.47 -2.58
CA ARG A 88 12.74 15.03 -3.49
C ARG A 88 11.89 16.08 -2.76
N PRO A 89 12.47 17.24 -2.41
CA PRO A 89 11.71 18.33 -1.80
C PRO A 89 10.56 18.77 -2.69
N GLY A 90 9.44 19.10 -2.07
CA GLY A 90 8.21 19.47 -2.74
C GLY A 90 8.06 20.99 -2.90
N ARG A 91 6.95 21.42 -3.51
CA ARG A 91 6.60 22.85 -3.60
C ARG A 91 6.33 23.48 -2.22
N PHE A 92 5.81 22.70 -1.28
CA PHE A 92 5.30 23.19 0.00
C PHE A 92 6.01 22.55 1.22
N THR A 93 7.06 21.77 0.97
CA THR A 93 7.88 21.13 2.02
C THR A 93 9.32 21.03 1.53
N ASP A 94 10.26 21.24 2.43
CA ASP A 94 11.69 20.99 2.18
C ASP A 94 12.03 19.49 2.18
N GLY A 95 11.02 18.62 2.34
CA GLY A 95 11.15 17.17 2.33
C GLY A 95 11.40 16.56 3.72
N SER A 96 11.58 17.37 4.77
CA SER A 96 11.70 16.89 6.15
C SER A 96 10.39 16.32 6.71
N TYR A 97 9.25 16.76 6.16
CA TYR A 97 7.92 16.20 6.39
C TYR A 97 7.17 16.02 5.07
N GLY A 98 6.27 15.05 5.03
CA GLY A 98 5.43 14.77 3.87
C GLY A 98 4.17 15.62 3.89
N LEU A 99 3.46 15.60 2.77
CA LEU A 99 2.20 16.30 2.55
C LEU A 99 1.23 15.32 1.86
N TYR A 100 -0.08 15.57 1.99
CA TYR A 100 -1.12 14.86 1.24
C TYR A 100 -1.60 15.73 0.08
#